data_AF-A0A7R9K0W9-F1
#
_entry.id   AF-A0A7R9K0W9-F1
#
_cell.length_a   1.000
_cell.length_b   1.000
_cell.length_c   1.000
_cell.angle_alpha   90.00
_cell.angle_beta   90.00
_cell.angle_gamma   90.00
#
_symmetry.space_group_name_H-M   'P 1'
#
loop_
_entity.id
_entity.type
_entity.pdbx_description
1 polymer ?
#
loop_
_entity_poly.entity_id
_entity_poly.type
_entity_poly.pdbx_seq_one_letter_code
_entity_poly.pdbx_strand_id
1 'polypeptide(L)'
;MFVEGLTDDIGLGTALRQGLAWVIIPQPWQVQLPWCTYSSWRIFLVVCSIPGLITAILLGVFLPESPRFLYSQGRYDETLAVLRRIFSINTSCPPQQYPVIILIYLYRN
;
A
#
# COMPACT_ATOMS: atom_id res chain seq x y z
N MET A 1 15.47 13.60 5.33
CA MET A 1 14.03 13.60 5.66
C MET A 1 13.21 12.51 4.96
N PHE A 2 12.98 12.51 3.63
CA PHE A 2 12.13 11.45 2.99
C PHE A 2 12.79 10.06 2.90
N VAL A 3 14.12 10.00 2.68
CA VAL A 3 14.88 8.73 2.62
C VAL A 3 15.08 8.15 4.03
N GLU A 4 15.30 9.01 5.03
CA GLU A 4 15.49 8.59 6.43
C GLU A 4 14.20 8.01 7.02
N GLY A 5 13.04 8.66 6.80
CA GLY A 5 11.76 8.11 7.26
C GLY A 5 11.43 6.75 6.62
N LEU A 6 11.77 6.56 5.35
CA LEU A 6 11.55 5.27 4.67
C LEU A 6 12.44 4.15 5.23
N THR A 7 13.69 4.47 5.59
CA THR A 7 14.58 3.49 6.24
C THR A 7 14.12 3.14 7.65
N ASP A 8 13.55 4.10 8.38
CA ASP A 8 13.03 3.89 9.72
C ASP A 8 11.82 2.93 9.72
N ASP A 9 10.90 3.11 8.77
CA ASP A 9 9.71 2.27 8.59
C ASP A 9 10.08 0.82 8.21
N ILE A 10 11.05 0.66 7.29
CA ILE A 10 11.55 -0.67 6.89
C ILE A 10 12.26 -1.34 8.08
N GLY A 11 13.07 -0.58 8.82
CA GLY A 11 13.78 -1.05 10.01
C GLY A 11 12.83 -1.62 11.06
N LEU A 12 11.81 -0.85 11.45
CA LEU A 12 10.79 -1.29 12.41
C LEU A 12 10.07 -2.55 11.94
N GLY A 13 9.66 -2.60 10.67
CA GLY A 13 8.98 -3.78 10.11
C GLY A 13 9.86 -5.04 10.11
N THR A 14 11.16 -4.88 9.86
CA THR A 14 12.10 -6.01 9.91
C THR A 14 12.33 -6.51 11.33
N ALA A 15 12.52 -5.60 12.30
CA ALA A 15 12.70 -5.93 13.71
C ALA A 15 11.49 -6.67 14.28
N LEU A 16 10.27 -6.23 13.95
CA LEU A 16 9.04 -6.91 14.36
C LEU A 16 8.97 -8.35 13.81
N ARG A 17 9.30 -8.55 12.53
CA ARG A 17 9.34 -9.91 11.94
C ARG A 17 10.35 -10.80 12.62
N GLN A 18 11.54 -10.28 12.95
CA GLN A 18 12.58 -11.03 13.65
C GLN A 18 12.16 -11.41 15.08
N GLY A 19 11.52 -10.49 15.80
CA GLY A 19 10.93 -10.78 17.11
C GLY A 19 9.86 -11.87 17.04
N LEU A 20 8.97 -11.79 16.05
CA LEU A 20 7.94 -12.82 15.82
C LEU A 20 8.55 -14.18 15.45
N ALA A 21 9.62 -14.20 14.64
CA ALA A 21 10.31 -15.43 14.26
C ALA A 21 10.92 -16.10 15.49
N TRP A 22 11.57 -15.33 16.36
CA TRP A 22 12.19 -15.85 17.57
C TRP A 22 11.18 -16.43 18.57
N VAL A 23 9.97 -15.85 18.63
CA VAL A 23 8.88 -16.38 19.49
C VAL A 23 8.23 -17.62 18.90
N ILE A 24 8.00 -17.66 17.58
CA ILE A 24 7.16 -18.68 16.93
C ILE A 24 7.94 -19.91 16.48
N ILE A 25 9.18 -19.76 15.97
CA ILE A 25 9.95 -20.88 15.41
C ILE A 25 10.40 -21.94 16.44
N PRO A 26 10.90 -21.60 17.64
CA PRO A 26 11.41 -22.62 18.59
C PRO A 26 10.30 -23.45 19.24
N GLN A 27 9.05 -23.08 19.03
CA GLN A 27 7.88 -23.76 19.56
C GLN A 27 7.68 -25.10 18.83
N PRO A 28 7.53 -26.25 19.52
CA PRO A 28 7.39 -27.58 18.90
C PRO A 28 6.00 -27.86 18.29
N TRP A 29 5.22 -26.82 18.00
CA TRP A 29 3.79 -26.94 17.76
C TRP A 29 3.55 -27.52 16.37
N GLN A 30 2.86 -28.66 16.33
CA GLN A 30 2.38 -29.27 15.09
C GLN A 30 0.86 -29.33 15.17
N VAL A 31 0.19 -28.33 14.61
CA VAL A 31 -1.27 -28.33 14.56
C VAL A 31 -1.70 -29.34 13.49
N GLN A 32 -2.24 -30.46 13.92
CA GLN A 32 -2.76 -31.48 13.02
C GLN A 32 -4.17 -31.08 12.60
N LEU A 33 -4.32 -30.55 11.39
CA LEU A 33 -5.63 -30.43 10.76
C LEU A 33 -5.92 -31.71 9.97
N PRO A 34 -7.20 -32.06 9.77
CA PRO A 34 -7.61 -33.27 9.03
C PRO A 34 -7.08 -33.33 7.58
N TRP A 35 -6.57 -32.21 7.04
CA TRP A 35 -6.11 -32.10 5.65
C TRP A 35 -4.62 -31.76 5.53
N CYS A 36 -3.96 -31.27 6.59
CA CYS A 36 -2.57 -30.83 6.59
C CYS A 36 -2.00 -30.69 8.01
N THR A 37 -0.73 -31.02 8.22
CA THR A 37 0.00 -30.69 9.45
C THR A 37 0.64 -29.30 9.32
N TYR A 38 0.22 -28.35 10.16
CA TYR A 38 0.84 -27.02 10.24
C TYR A 38 2.01 -27.04 11.22
N SER A 39 3.22 -26.97 10.66
CA SER A 39 4.45 -26.73 11.43
C SER A 39 4.58 -25.25 11.81
N SER A 40 5.32 -24.96 12.88
CA SER A 40 5.55 -23.61 13.42
C SER A 40 6.02 -22.57 12.39
N TRP A 41 6.84 -22.97 11.42
CA TRP A 41 7.28 -22.07 10.34
C TRP A 41 6.14 -21.65 9.38
N ARG A 42 5.15 -22.51 9.14
CA ARG A 42 3.97 -22.16 8.32
C ARG A 42 3.10 -21.15 9.04
N ILE A 43 2.96 -21.30 10.35
CA ILE A 43 2.25 -20.34 11.20
C ILE A 43 2.95 -18.99 11.17
N PHE A 44 4.29 -18.96 11.26
CA PHE A 44 5.07 -17.72 11.12
C PHE A 44 4.80 -17.00 9.78
N LEU A 45 4.81 -17.73 8.65
CA LEU A 45 4.50 -17.13 7.35
C LEU A 45 3.09 -16.54 7.28
N VAL A 46 2.09 -17.26 7.80
CA VAL A 46 0.71 -16.77 7.85
C VAL A 46 0.64 -15.49 8.69
N VAL A 47 1.22 -15.48 9.88
CA VAL A 47 1.26 -14.31 10.77
C VAL A 47 1.93 -13.11 10.09
N CYS A 48 3.06 -13.32 9.42
CA CYS A 48 3.75 -12.24 8.70
C CYS A 48 2.97 -11.72 7.48
N SER A 49 2.08 -12.53 6.89
CA SER A 49 1.28 -12.12 5.73
C SER A 49 0.07 -11.26 6.11
N ILE A 50 -0.45 -11.38 7.35
CA ILE A 50 -1.67 -10.68 7.80
C ILE A 50 -1.55 -9.16 7.67
N PRO A 51 -0.49 -8.49 8.16
CA PRO A 51 -0.35 -7.04 8.02
C PRO A 51 -0.32 -6.61 6.55
N GLY A 52 0.37 -7.38 5.69
CA GLY A 52 0.44 -7.09 4.25
C GLY A 52 -0.92 -7.21 3.56
N LEU A 53 -1.72 -8.22 3.93
CA LEU A 53 -3.08 -8.38 3.42
C LEU A 53 -3.98 -7.23 3.87
N ILE A 54 -3.90 -6.83 5.13
CA ILE A 54 -4.66 -5.69 5.67
C ILE A 54 -4.29 -4.41 4.89
N THR A 55 -3.00 -4.15 4.70
CA THR A 55 -2.55 -3.00 3.90
C THR A 55 -3.07 -3.07 2.46
N ALA A 56 -3.02 -4.24 1.81
CA ALA A 56 -3.53 -4.39 0.46
C ALA A 56 -5.04 -4.08 0.36
N ILE A 57 -5.84 -4.57 1.30
CA ILE A 57 -7.28 -4.29 1.37
C ILE A 57 -7.54 -2.80 1.62
N LEU A 58 -6.85 -2.21 2.60
CA LEU A 58 -7.02 -0.79 2.92
C LEU A 58 -6.65 0.10 1.73
N LEU A 59 -5.51 -0.17 1.09
CA LEU A 59 -5.08 0.61 -0.09
C LEU A 59 -6.07 0.42 -1.24
N GLY A 60 -6.55 -0.79 -1.50
CA GLY A 60 -7.52 -1.04 -2.58
C GLY A 60 -8.88 -0.37 -2.37
N VAL A 61 -9.31 -0.17 -1.12
CA VAL A 61 -10.61 0.46 -0.81
C VAL A 61 -10.50 1.99 -0.72
N PHE A 62 -9.41 2.52 -0.15
CA PHE A 62 -9.33 3.95 0.19
C PHE A 62 -8.50 4.78 -0.77
N LEU A 63 -7.51 4.19 -1.46
CA LEU A 63 -6.64 4.96 -2.34
C LEU A 63 -7.25 5.08 -3.73
N PRO A 64 -7.45 6.30 -4.27
CA PRO A 64 -7.80 6.46 -5.66
C PRO A 64 -6.65 5.95 -6.54
N GLU A 65 -7.00 5.46 -7.73
CA GLU A 65 -6.01 5.08 -8.72
C GLU A 65 -5.02 6.20 -9.02
N SER A 66 -3.79 5.82 -9.34
CA SER A 66 -2.72 6.80 -9.58
C SER A 66 -3.13 7.73 -10.73
N PRO A 67 -3.05 9.07 -10.55
CA PRO A 67 -3.44 10.02 -11.61
C PRO A 67 -2.61 9.81 -12.89
N ARG A 68 -1.37 9.35 -12.74
CA ARG A 68 -0.49 9.01 -13.87
C ARG A 68 -0.99 7.79 -14.65
N PHE A 69 -1.51 6.78 -13.94
CA PHE A 69 -2.12 5.61 -14.58
C PHE A 69 -3.40 6.00 -15.33
N LEU A 70 -4.31 6.73 -14.69
CA LEU A 70 -5.54 7.23 -15.32
C LEU A 70 -5.23 8.07 -16.58
N TYR A 71 -4.20 8.91 -16.52
CA TYR A 71 -3.76 9.73 -17.65
C TYR A 71 -3.26 8.88 -18.82
N SER A 72 -2.49 7.82 -18.55
CA SER A 72 -2.02 6.90 -19.60
C SER A 72 -3.13 6.07 -20.25
N GLN A 73 -4.25 5.88 -19.56
CA GLN A 73 -5.42 5.17 -20.08
C GLN A 73 -6.37 6.11 -20.85
N GLY A 74 -6.01 7.38 -21.03
CA GLY A 74 -6.85 8.37 -21.71
C GLY A 74 -8.05 8.87 -20.88
N ARG A 75 -8.10 8.54 -19.58
CA ARG A 75 -9.19 8.91 -18.66
C ARG A 75 -8.94 10.29 -18.03
N TYR A 76 -8.89 11.32 -18.87
CA TYR A 76 -8.46 12.68 -18.47
C TYR A 76 -9.35 13.33 -17.41
N ASP A 77 -10.68 13.14 -17.48
CA ASP A 77 -11.62 13.72 -16.51
C ASP A 77 -11.40 13.15 -15.10
N GLU A 78 -11.15 11.85 -15.01
CA GLU A 78 -10.86 11.17 -13.75
C GLU A 78 -9.49 11.54 -13.20
N THR A 79 -8.48 11.65 -14.06
CA THR A 79 -7.18 12.20 -13.67
C THR A 79 -7.34 13.58 -13.05
N LEU A 80 -8.12 14.47 -13.68
CA LEU A 80 -8.33 15.82 -13.18
C LEU A 80 -9.05 15.82 -11.82
N ALA A 81 -10.05 14.95 -11.63
CA ALA A 81 -10.73 14.79 -10.35
C ALA A 81 -9.79 14.34 -9.23
N VAL A 82 -8.92 13.35 -9.51
CA VAL A 82 -7.91 12.89 -8.55
C VAL A 82 -6.88 13.99 -8.24
N LEU A 83 -6.41 14.73 -9.25
CA LEU A 83 -5.48 15.84 -9.05
C LEU A 83 -6.08 16.98 -8.22
N ARG A 84 -7.34 17.34 -8.46
CA ARG A 84 -8.08 18.33 -7.65
C ARG A 84 -8.20 17.89 -6.19
N ARG A 85 -8.48 16.60 -5.96
CA ARG A 85 -8.55 16.03 -4.60
C ARG A 85 -7.20 16.10 -3.90
N ILE A 86 -6.12 15.69 -4.58
CA ILE A 86 -4.74 15.76 -4.04
C ILE A 86 -4.36 17.21 -3.72
N PHE A 87 -4.65 18.15 -4.62
CA PHE A 87 -4.41 19.57 -4.39
C PHE A 87 -5.16 20.10 -3.16
N SER A 88 -6.44 19.77 -3.03
CA SER A 88 -7.25 20.20 -1.89
C SER A 88 -6.73 19.65 -0.55
N ILE A 89 -6.27 18.39 -0.54
CA ILE A 89 -5.68 17.77 0.65
C ILE A 89 -4.34 18.43 1.02
N ASN A 90 -3.48 18.71 0.04
CA ASN A 90 -2.13 19.22 0.31
C ASN A 90 -2.10 20.72 0.63
N THR A 91 -2.99 21.51 0.04
CA THR A 91 -2.97 22.98 0.15
C THR A 91 -4.08 23.50 1.05
N SER A 92 -5.01 22.63 1.51
CA SER A 92 -6.21 23.00 2.27
C SER A 92 -7.11 24.03 1.54
N CYS A 93 -6.90 24.20 0.23
CA CYS A 93 -7.70 25.07 -0.62
C CYS A 93 -8.88 24.29 -1.24
N PRO A 94 -9.98 24.97 -1.59
CA PRO A 94 -11.11 24.33 -2.25
C PRO A 94 -10.71 23.76 -3.62
N PRO A 95 -11.25 22.60 -4.05
CA PRO A 95 -10.92 21.96 -5.33
C PRO A 95 -11.11 22.85 -6.57
N GLN A 96 -11.99 23.85 -6.47
CA GLN A 96 -12.33 24.80 -7.54
C GLN A 96 -11.19 25.77 -7.85
N GLN A 97 -10.25 25.98 -6.91
CA GLN A 97 -9.09 26.84 -7.10
C GLN A 97 -7.94 26.13 -7.83
N TYR A 98 -8.14 24.88 -8.24
CA TYR A 98 -7.12 24.14 -8.98
C TYR A 98 -6.87 24.78 -10.35
N PRO A 99 -5.63 25.23 -10.65
CA PRO A 99 -5.34 26.06 -11.83
C PRO A 99 -5.39 25.29 -13.16
N VAL A 100 -5.35 23.95 -13.13
CA VAL A 100 -5.40 23.13 -14.34
C VAL A 100 -6.84 22.74 -14.62
N ILE A 101 -7.30 23.07 -15.84
CA ILE A 101 -8.69 22.85 -16.28
C ILE A 101 -8.77 21.71 -17.29
N ILE A 102 -7.76 21.57 -18.16
CA ILE A 102 -7.73 20.56 -19.21
C ILE A 102 -6.37 19.85 -19.23
N LEU A 103 -6.41 18.54 -19.45
CA LEU A 103 -5.24 17.71 -19.65
C LEU A 103 -5.15 17.39 -21.14
N ILE A 104 -4.07 17.80 -21.79
CA ILE A 104 -3.84 17.58 -23.22
C ILE A 104 -2.77 16.50 -23.37
N TYR A 105 -3.11 15.39 -24.02
CA TYR A 105 -2.14 14.36 -24.36
C TYR A 105 -1.35 14.78 -25.61
N LEU A 106 -0.20 15.40 -25.38
CA LEU A 106 0.71 15.82 -26.44
C LEU A 106 1.61 14.67 -26.90
N TYR A 107 1.02 13.59 -27.42
CA TYR A 107 1.78 12.63 -28.23
C TYR A 107 1.32 12.75 -29.67
N ARG A 108 2.13 13.44 -30.47
CA ARG A 108 1.97 13.61 -31.91
C ARG A 108 3.21 13.04 -32.58
N ASN A 109 2.95 12.05 -33.46
CA ASN A 109 3.84 11.26 -34.31
C ASN A 109 4.63 10.13 -33.64
#